data_AF-A0A945Z0K6-F1
#
_entry.id   AF-A0A945Z0K6-F1
#
_cell.length_a   1.000
_cell.length_b   1.000
_cell.length_c   1.000
_cell.angle_alpha   90.00
_cell.angle_beta   90.00
_cell.angle_gamma   90.00
#
_symmetry.space_group_name_H-M   'P 1'
#
loop_
_entity.id
_entity.type
_entity.pdbx_description
1 polymer ?
#
loop_
_entity_poly.entity_id
_entity_poly.type
_entity_poly.pdbx_seq_one_letter_code
_entity_poly.pdbx_strand_id
1 'polypeptide(L)'
;MKIRNGFVSNSSTSSFHIYGICLEEGEQVADRIKENATDDMKELLLTKNNAAAAKSSYRNVFDDFASYMDSFEEDSYELWYEIGCAANLSVNSPEYYGTYIGIDPSKIGDDETGREFKTRVENIIKSLLGSDTKGFGWHEEAWRDG
;
A
#
# COMPACT_ATOMS: atom_id res chain seq x y z
N MET A 1 47.70 -14.16 -5.11
CA MET A 1 46.68 -13.13 -4.81
C MET A 1 45.84 -13.65 -3.64
N LYS A 2 45.89 -13.02 -2.46
CA LYS A 2 45.07 -13.45 -1.31
C LYS A 2 43.71 -12.75 -1.42
N ILE A 3 42.65 -13.50 -1.70
CA ILE A 3 41.27 -13.01 -1.65
C ILE A 3 40.94 -12.82 -0.17
N ARG A 4 40.64 -11.58 0.24
CA ARG A 4 40.16 -11.27 1.59
C ARG A 4 38.65 -11.49 1.61
N ASN A 5 38.19 -12.54 2.27
CA ASN A 5 36.76 -12.84 2.49
C ASN A 5 36.16 -11.94 3.59
N GLY A 6 36.42 -10.63 3.51
CA GLY A 6 35.76 -9.65 4.36
C GLY A 6 34.47 -9.16 3.71
N PHE A 7 33.55 -10.07 3.36
CA PHE A 7 32.17 -9.67 3.12
C PHE A 7 31.58 -9.36 4.50
N VAL A 8 31.68 -8.10 4.90
CA VAL A 8 30.84 -7.59 5.98
C VAL A 8 29.44 -7.54 5.37
N SER A 9 28.66 -8.61 5.55
CA SER A 9 27.24 -8.57 5.29
C SER A 9 26.64 -7.62 6.33
N ASN A 10 26.53 -6.35 5.98
CA ASN A 10 25.74 -5.41 6.75
C ASN A 10 24.26 -5.74 6.44
N SER A 11 23.79 -6.89 6.94
CA SER A 11 22.60 -7.62 6.48
C SER A 11 21.29 -7.12 7.08
N SER A 12 21.20 -5.86 7.46
CA SER A 12 19.93 -5.22 7.87
C SER A 12 19.84 -3.82 7.27
N THR A 13 20.00 -3.74 5.95
CA THR A 13 19.65 -2.52 5.23
C THR A 13 18.33 -2.82 4.55
N SER A 14 17.25 -2.27 5.07
CA SER A 14 15.93 -2.36 4.44
C SER A 14 15.88 -1.30 3.34
N SER A 15 15.48 -1.71 2.14
CA SER A 15 15.35 -0.83 0.98
C SER A 15 14.13 -1.18 0.17
N PHE A 16 13.47 -0.19 -0.42
CA PHE A 16 12.39 -0.41 -1.37
C PHE A 16 12.64 0.33 -2.68
N HIS A 17 12.04 -0.17 -3.75
CA HIS A 17 11.93 0.52 -5.02
C HIS A 17 10.53 0.24 -5.57
N ILE A 18 9.73 1.28 -5.77
CA ILE A 18 8.37 1.16 -6.29
C ILE A 18 8.08 2.22 -7.34
N TYR A 19 7.17 1.93 -8.26
CA TYR A 19 6.43 2.98 -8.98
C TYR A 19 5.13 3.23 -8.24
N GLY A 20 4.80 4.48 -7.96
CA GLY A 20 3.63 4.81 -7.17
C GLY A 20 3.61 6.26 -6.71
N ILE A 21 2.99 6.51 -5.56
CA ILE A 21 2.86 7.84 -4.97
C ILE A 21 3.50 7.87 -3.57
N CYS A 22 3.84 9.07 -3.13
CA CYS A 22 4.16 9.38 -1.74
C CYS A 22 3.01 10.20 -1.17
N LEU A 23 2.47 9.77 -0.03
CA LEU A 23 1.42 10.44 0.70
C LEU A 23 2.05 11.17 1.88
N GLU A 24 1.88 12.49 1.90
CA GLU A 24 2.40 13.34 2.97
C GLU A 24 1.59 13.12 4.27
N GLU A 25 2.26 13.29 5.41
CA GLU A 25 1.59 13.24 6.72
C GLU A 25 0.43 14.25 6.78
N GLY A 26 -0.76 13.76 7.13
CA GLY A 26 -1.96 14.58 7.29
C GLY A 26 -2.87 14.66 6.06
N GLU A 27 -2.55 13.99 4.95
CA GLU A 27 -3.56 13.79 3.91
C GLU A 27 -4.69 12.92 4.49
N GLN A 28 -5.95 13.36 4.33
CA GLN A 28 -7.14 12.65 4.83
C GLN A 28 -7.44 11.41 3.99
N VAL A 29 -6.50 10.49 3.93
CA VAL A 29 -6.55 9.42 2.95
C VAL A 29 -7.56 8.35 3.31
N ALA A 30 -7.79 8.14 4.61
CA ALA A 30 -8.90 7.31 5.09
C ALA A 30 -10.24 7.81 4.52
N ASP A 31 -10.45 9.12 4.44
CA ASP A 31 -11.67 9.70 3.85
C ASP A 31 -11.70 9.48 2.34
N ARG A 32 -10.58 9.66 1.64
CA ARG A 32 -10.50 9.34 0.20
C ARG A 32 -10.81 7.88 -0.09
N ILE A 33 -10.34 6.95 0.75
CA ILE A 33 -10.64 5.52 0.62
C ILE A 33 -12.11 5.25 0.93
N LYS A 34 -12.67 5.84 1.99
CA LYS A 34 -14.11 5.73 2.32
C LYS A 34 -14.99 6.15 1.15
N GLU A 35 -14.63 7.25 0.50
CA GLU A 35 -15.38 7.83 -0.62
C GLU A 35 -15.20 7.05 -1.92
N ASN A 36 -13.99 6.57 -2.23
CA ASN A 36 -13.65 6.03 -3.56
C ASN A 36 -13.57 4.49 -3.62
N ALA A 37 -13.44 3.78 -2.50
CA ALA A 37 -13.31 2.32 -2.52
C ALA A 37 -14.53 1.65 -3.15
N THR A 38 -14.27 0.74 -4.10
CA THR A 38 -15.28 -0.07 -4.75
C THR A 38 -15.91 -1.06 -3.78
N ASP A 39 -17.12 -1.53 -4.09
CA ASP A 39 -17.84 -2.50 -3.26
C ASP A 39 -17.03 -3.80 -3.07
N ASP A 40 -16.39 -4.28 -4.13
CA ASP A 40 -15.49 -5.45 -4.09
C ASP A 40 -14.31 -5.25 -3.12
N MET A 41 -13.76 -4.03 -3.07
CA MET A 41 -12.65 -3.68 -2.19
C MET A 41 -13.10 -3.61 -0.73
N LYS A 42 -14.27 -3.01 -0.49
CA LYS A 42 -14.90 -2.95 0.83
C LYS A 42 -15.18 -4.35 1.35
N GLU A 43 -15.74 -5.22 0.50
CA GLU A 43 -15.97 -6.62 0.84
C GLU A 43 -14.66 -7.36 1.14
N LEU A 44 -13.63 -7.18 0.32
CA LEU A 44 -12.32 -7.81 0.53
C LEU A 44 -11.67 -7.40 1.87
N LEU A 45 -11.69 -6.10 2.19
CA LEU A 45 -11.16 -5.55 3.45
C LEU A 45 -11.93 -6.09 4.66
N LEU A 46 -13.26 -6.06 4.60
CA LEU A 46 -14.11 -6.61 5.65
C LEU A 46 -13.92 -8.12 5.83
N THR A 47 -13.73 -8.88 4.75
CA THR A 47 -13.57 -10.34 4.83
C THR A 47 -12.22 -10.74 5.44
N LYS A 48 -11.16 -9.97 5.17
CA LYS A 48 -9.84 -10.21 5.78
C LYS A 48 -9.84 -9.91 7.28
N ASN A 49 -10.53 -8.84 7.71
CA ASN A 49 -10.65 -8.51 9.13
C ASN A 49 -11.62 -9.47 9.87
N ASN A 50 -12.71 -9.89 9.23
CA ASN A 50 -13.71 -10.80 9.80
C ASN A 50 -13.34 -12.30 9.70
N ALA A 51 -12.07 -12.65 9.50
CA ALA A 51 -11.60 -14.01 9.80
C ALA A 51 -11.84 -14.41 11.28
N ALA A 52 -12.17 -13.44 12.16
CA ALA A 52 -12.56 -13.68 13.55
C ALA A 52 -14.08 -13.59 13.85
N ALA A 53 -14.92 -12.96 13.01
CA ALA A 53 -16.32 -12.71 13.35
C ALA A 53 -17.31 -13.22 12.29
N ALA A 54 -18.03 -14.25 12.69
CA ALA A 54 -18.93 -15.06 11.91
C ALA A 54 -20.06 -14.31 11.17
N LYS A 55 -20.43 -14.89 10.02
CA LYS A 55 -21.82 -15.05 9.51
C LYS A 55 -22.90 -14.38 10.38
N SER A 56 -23.12 -13.08 10.19
CA SER A 56 -24.26 -12.39 10.79
C SER A 56 -24.69 -11.26 9.86
N SER A 57 -25.67 -11.56 9.01
CA SER A 57 -26.56 -10.61 8.33
C SER A 57 -25.89 -9.49 7.53
N TYR A 58 -25.87 -9.65 6.20
CA TYR A 58 -25.46 -8.69 5.16
C TYR A 58 -26.17 -7.33 5.17
N ARG A 59 -26.73 -6.87 6.29
CA ARG A 59 -27.67 -5.76 6.28
C ARG A 59 -27.02 -4.38 6.24
N ASN A 60 -25.74 -4.19 6.55
CA ASN A 60 -25.05 -2.90 6.35
C ASN A 60 -23.52 -3.02 6.19
N VAL A 61 -23.07 -3.61 5.06
CA VAL A 61 -21.63 -3.66 4.69
C VAL A 61 -20.98 -2.26 4.73
N PHE A 62 -21.74 -1.21 4.42
CA PHE A 62 -21.26 0.18 4.45
C PHE A 62 -21.06 0.73 5.86
N ASP A 63 -22.00 0.48 6.79
CA ASP A 63 -21.85 0.94 8.18
C ASP A 63 -20.71 0.18 8.87
N ASP A 64 -20.56 -1.10 8.56
CA ASP A 64 -19.47 -1.94 9.06
C ASP A 64 -18.11 -1.46 8.53
N PHE A 65 -18.04 -1.05 7.26
CA PHE A 65 -16.81 -0.48 6.68
C PHE A 65 -16.45 0.88 7.27
N ALA A 66 -17.42 1.78 7.40
CA ALA A 66 -17.18 3.09 8.01
C ALA A 66 -16.72 2.94 9.47
N SER A 67 -17.41 2.11 10.26
CA SER A 67 -17.03 1.80 11.64
C SER A 67 -15.67 1.10 11.72
N TYR A 68 -15.31 0.28 10.73
CA TYR A 68 -13.99 -0.34 10.65
C TYR A 68 -12.90 0.71 10.43
N MET A 69 -13.09 1.58 9.44
CA MET A 69 -12.16 2.65 9.13
C MET A 69 -12.01 3.63 10.31
N ASP A 70 -13.09 3.89 11.05
CA ASP A 70 -13.09 4.74 12.25
C ASP A 70 -12.41 4.06 13.46
N SER A 71 -12.25 2.73 13.45
CA SER A 71 -11.55 2.01 14.53
C SER A 71 -10.03 2.18 14.50
N PHE A 72 -9.47 2.63 13.37
CA PHE A 72 -8.07 3.02 13.25
C PHE A 72 -7.89 4.45 13.78
N GLU A 73 -8.05 4.62 15.09
CA GLU A 73 -8.10 5.95 15.73
C GLU A 73 -6.79 6.76 15.67
N GLU A 74 -5.67 6.27 15.12
CA GLU A 74 -4.45 7.09 14.93
C GLU A 74 -3.34 6.40 14.10
N ASP A 75 -3.35 5.06 13.98
CA ASP A 75 -2.31 4.31 13.25
C ASP A 75 -2.67 4.09 11.77
N SER A 76 -2.43 5.13 10.96
CA SER A 76 -2.64 5.07 9.50
C SER A 76 -1.87 3.93 8.81
N TYR A 77 -0.79 3.42 9.41
CA TYR A 77 0.07 2.39 8.83
C TYR A 77 -0.61 1.03 8.70
N GLU A 78 -1.31 0.54 9.73
CA GLU A 78 -1.96 -0.78 9.69
C GLU A 78 -3.04 -0.82 8.60
N LEU A 79 -3.87 0.23 8.55
CA LEU A 79 -4.87 0.42 7.52
C LEU A 79 -4.23 0.40 6.12
N TRP A 80 -3.12 1.11 5.94
CA TRP A 80 -2.41 1.11 4.67
C TRP A 80 -1.87 -0.26 4.30
N TYR A 81 -1.24 -0.94 5.24
CA TYR A 81 -0.69 -2.26 5.02
C TYR A 81 -1.77 -3.24 4.57
N GLU A 82 -2.94 -3.19 5.19
CA GLU A 82 -4.07 -4.04 4.80
C GLU A 82 -4.63 -3.70 3.41
N ILE A 83 -4.82 -2.41 3.11
CA ILE A 83 -5.27 -1.95 1.79
C ILE A 83 -4.25 -2.34 0.73
N GLY A 84 -2.96 -2.17 1.02
CA GLY A 84 -1.87 -2.60 0.17
C GLY A 84 -1.95 -4.10 -0.11
N CYS A 85 -2.09 -4.90 0.94
CA CYS A 85 -2.26 -6.35 0.81
C CYS A 85 -3.53 -6.76 0.06
N ALA A 86 -4.61 -5.99 0.15
CA ALA A 86 -5.87 -6.22 -0.54
C ALA A 86 -5.78 -5.87 -2.04
N ALA A 87 -5.18 -4.72 -2.34
CA ALA A 87 -5.00 -4.22 -3.71
C ALA A 87 -3.71 -4.72 -4.40
N ASN A 88 -2.94 -5.59 -3.73
CA ASN A 88 -1.65 -6.09 -4.19
C ASN A 88 -0.63 -4.96 -4.47
N LEU A 89 -0.63 -3.94 -3.61
CA LEU A 89 0.32 -2.84 -3.57
C LEU A 89 1.32 -3.05 -2.44
N SER A 90 2.54 -2.58 -2.65
CA SER A 90 3.57 -2.44 -1.61
C SER A 90 3.38 -1.11 -0.89
N VAL A 91 3.40 -1.16 0.43
CA VAL A 91 3.29 0.01 1.32
C VAL A 91 4.56 0.10 2.14
N ASN A 92 5.23 1.24 2.07
CA ASN A 92 6.43 1.54 2.84
C ASN A 92 6.25 2.89 3.54
N SER A 93 6.44 2.95 4.85
CA SER A 93 6.32 4.19 5.61
C SER A 93 7.60 4.37 6.44
N PRO A 94 8.70 4.82 5.81
CA PRO A 94 9.90 5.17 6.54
C PRO A 94 9.61 6.28 7.54
N GLU A 95 10.21 6.18 8.72
CA GLU A 95 10.18 7.27 9.70
C GLU A 95 10.63 8.56 8.99
N TYR A 96 9.79 9.60 9.01
CA TYR A 96 10.03 10.97 8.51
C TYR A 96 9.83 11.28 7.02
N TYR A 97 9.50 10.32 6.14
CA TYR A 97 9.37 10.61 4.68
C TYR A 97 7.98 10.37 4.09
N GLY A 98 6.98 10.08 4.93
CA GLY A 98 5.60 9.83 4.52
C GLY A 98 5.37 8.37 4.11
N THR A 99 4.15 8.09 3.61
CA THR A 99 3.76 6.73 3.21
C THR A 99 3.82 6.57 1.71
N TYR A 100 4.66 5.65 1.25
CA TYR A 100 4.84 5.28 -0.15
C TYR A 100 3.97 4.09 -0.50
N ILE A 101 3.22 4.22 -1.59
CA ILE A 101 2.32 3.18 -2.08
C ILE A 101 2.53 2.97 -3.56
N GLY A 102 2.75 1.73 -3.96
CA GLY A 102 3.11 1.42 -5.34
C GLY A 102 3.30 -0.06 -5.58
N ILE A 103 3.96 -0.39 -6.70
CA ILE A 103 4.34 -1.76 -7.02
C ILE A 103 5.83 -1.80 -7.34
N ASP A 104 6.52 -2.81 -6.80
CA ASP A 104 7.91 -3.08 -7.11
C ASP A 104 8.08 -3.42 -8.61
N PRO A 105 9.05 -2.82 -9.33
CA PRO A 105 9.31 -3.14 -10.73
C PRO A 105 9.65 -4.62 -10.98
N SER A 106 10.06 -5.38 -9.97
CA SER A 106 10.22 -6.85 -10.06
C SER A 106 8.91 -7.59 -10.29
N LYS A 107 7.76 -6.91 -10.19
CA LYS A 107 6.41 -7.44 -10.45
C LYS A 107 5.86 -7.01 -11.82
N ILE A 108 6.72 -6.48 -12.69
CA ILE A 108 6.41 -6.31 -14.12
C ILE A 108 6.21 -7.71 -14.71
N GLY A 109 5.11 -7.94 -15.42
CA GLY A 109 4.89 -9.19 -16.14
C GLY A 109 5.88 -9.38 -17.28
N ASP A 110 6.22 -10.62 -17.63
CA ASP A 110 7.18 -10.90 -18.70
C ASP A 110 6.77 -10.30 -20.06
N ASP A 111 5.45 -10.22 -20.30
CA ASP A 111 4.85 -9.63 -21.51
C ASP A 111 4.40 -8.16 -21.32
N GLU A 112 4.63 -7.57 -20.14
CA GLU A 112 4.18 -6.22 -19.80
C GLU A 112 5.25 -5.18 -20.15
N THR A 113 4.89 -4.19 -20.97
CA THR A 113 5.80 -3.06 -21.22
C THR A 113 5.86 -2.15 -20.00
N GLY A 114 6.97 -1.43 -19.82
CA GLY A 114 7.09 -0.47 -18.72
C GLY A 114 6.00 0.63 -18.71
N ARG A 115 5.39 0.93 -19.86
CA ARG A 115 4.24 1.87 -19.94
C ARG A 115 2.96 1.22 -19.43
N GLU A 116 2.70 -0.03 -19.79
CA GLU A 116 1.53 -0.78 -19.32
C GLU A 116 1.61 -1.00 -17.81
N PHE A 117 2.79 -1.34 -17.29
CA PHE A 117 3.05 -1.42 -15.86
C PHE A 117 2.67 -0.14 -15.12
N LYS A 118 3.21 1.01 -15.56
CA LYS A 118 2.90 2.31 -14.95
C LYS A 118 1.40 2.63 -15.01
N THR A 119 0.77 2.34 -16.15
CA THR A 119 -0.66 2.55 -16.35
C THR A 119 -1.50 1.67 -15.41
N ARG A 120 -1.12 0.40 -15.25
CA ARG A 120 -1.76 -0.54 -14.33
C ARG A 120 -1.66 -0.04 -12.89
N VAL A 121 -0.46 0.34 -12.45
CA VAL A 121 -0.23 0.87 -11.11
C VAL A 121 -1.06 2.14 -10.86
N GLU A 122 -1.03 3.08 -11.81
CA GLU A 122 -1.83 4.32 -11.72
C GLU A 122 -3.32 4.04 -11.60
N ASN A 123 -3.84 3.10 -12.39
CA ASN A 123 -5.26 2.75 -12.36
C ASN A 123 -5.67 2.13 -11.02
N ILE A 124 -4.83 1.26 -10.46
CA ILE A 124 -5.08 0.65 -9.15
C ILE A 124 -5.12 1.76 -8.08
N ILE A 125 -4.11 2.61 -8.03
CA ILE A 125 -4.04 3.69 -7.02
C ILE A 125 -5.19 4.70 -7.19
N LYS A 126 -5.52 5.09 -8.43
CA LYS A 126 -6.66 5.99 -8.69
C LYS A 126 -8.00 5.36 -8.33
N SER A 127 -8.15 4.04 -8.45
CA SER A 127 -9.36 3.35 -8.00
C SER A 127 -9.52 3.35 -6.48
N LEU A 128 -8.40 3.46 -5.75
CA LEU A 128 -8.38 3.54 -4.29
C LEU A 128 -8.59 4.96 -3.77
N LEU A 129 -7.88 5.93 -4.36
CA LEU A 129 -7.74 7.28 -3.81
C LEU A 129 -8.50 8.36 -4.58
N GLY A 130 -9.07 8.00 -5.73
CA GLY A 130 -9.78 8.92 -6.61
C GLY A 130 -9.00 9.26 -7.87
N SER A 131 -9.74 9.56 -8.93
CA SER A 131 -9.19 9.83 -10.28
C SER A 131 -8.29 11.06 -10.37
N ASP A 132 -8.38 11.97 -9.41
CA ASP A 132 -7.62 13.21 -9.31
C ASP A 132 -6.26 13.03 -8.62
N THR A 133 -5.92 11.80 -8.19
CA THR A 133 -4.62 11.46 -7.59
C THR A 133 -3.46 11.85 -8.51
N LYS A 134 -2.42 12.47 -7.93
CA LYS A 134 -1.22 12.97 -8.62
C LYS A 134 0.05 12.46 -7.92
N GLY A 135 1.22 12.88 -8.41
CA GLY A 135 2.50 12.56 -7.76
C GLY A 135 3.07 11.19 -8.12
N PHE A 136 2.58 10.56 -9.20
CA PHE A 136 3.12 9.30 -9.68
C PHE A 136 4.59 9.42 -10.08
N GLY A 137 5.41 8.52 -9.57
CA GLY A 137 6.85 8.53 -9.79
C GLY A 137 7.52 7.23 -9.34
N TRP A 138 8.80 7.11 -9.65
CA TRP A 138 9.66 6.11 -9.03
C TRP A 138 10.12 6.63 -7.68
N HIS A 139 9.97 5.79 -6.66
CA HIS A 139 10.42 6.06 -5.30
C HIS A 139 11.36 4.94 -4.88
N GLU A 140 12.55 5.31 -4.45
CA GLU A 140 13.56 4.39 -3.95
C GLU A 140 14.19 4.96 -2.69
N GLU A 141 14.30 4.14 -1.67
CA GLU A 141 14.94 4.51 -0.42
C GLU A 141 15.71 3.30 0.12
N ALA A 142 16.82 3.57 0.80
CA ALA A 142 17.61 2.57 1.48
C ALA A 142 18.04 3.12 2.84
N TRP A 143 17.59 2.49 3.91
CA TRP A 143 17.95 2.88 5.26
C TRP A 143 18.70 1.77 5.98
N ARG A 144 19.55 2.21 6.90
CA ARG A 144 20.36 1.35 7.73
C ARG A 144 19.55 1.08 8.99
N ASP A 145 19.04 -0.14 9.13
CA ASP A 145 18.48 -0.56 10.41
C ASP A 145 19.69 -0.67 11.36
N GLY A 146 19.71 0.20 12.38
CA GLY A 146 20.82 0.35 13.32
C GLY A 146 21.03 -0.85 14.21
#